data_AF-A0A1C6TYS8-F1
#
_entry.id   AF-A0A1C6TYS8-F1
#
_cell.length_a   1.000
_cell.length_b   1.000
_cell.length_c   1.000
_cell.angle_alpha   90.00
_cell.angle_beta   90.00
_cell.angle_gamma   90.00
#
_symmetry.space_group_name_H-M   'P 1'
#
loop_
_entity.id
_entity.type
_entity.pdbx_description
1 polymer ?
#
loop_
_entity_poly.entity_id
_entity_poly.type
_entity_poly.pdbx_seq_one_letter_code
_entity_poly.pdbx_strand_id
1 'polypeptide(L)'
;MPLTPDDITTDSDRWGYRTGARFVGPNEWDKHRLDYINRRHFYLQSLTDGLSLAADGEGLILDYRPNEFYEGTLSDAMRDEDDDPGWKLTYDRFSAMTLSVFMFELVTAGLLATRGNGDSVDYRLTLPGGAGA
;
A
#
# COMPACT_ATOMS: atom_id res chain seq x y z
N MET A 1 -1.74 18.52 5.70
CA MET A 1 -1.86 18.74 7.17
C MET A 1 -1.17 17.57 7.84
N PRO A 2 -0.40 17.76 8.93
CA PRO A 2 0.04 16.64 9.75
C PRO A 2 -1.20 15.93 10.32
N LEU A 3 -1.18 14.59 10.35
CA LEU A 3 -2.25 13.81 10.98
C LEU A 3 -2.37 14.17 12.45
N THR A 4 -3.61 14.24 12.93
CA THR A 4 -3.94 14.19 14.34
C THR A 4 -4.21 12.73 14.73
N PRO A 5 -3.99 12.34 16.00
CA PRO A 5 -4.32 10.99 16.48
C PRO A 5 -5.78 10.58 16.24
N ASP A 6 -6.69 11.54 16.04
CA ASP A 6 -8.11 11.32 15.76
C ASP A 6 -8.39 10.86 14.32
N ASP A 7 -7.39 10.89 13.43
CA ASP A 7 -7.54 10.54 12.02
C ASP A 7 -7.44 9.03 11.73
N ILE A 8 -7.02 8.21 12.70
CA ILE A 8 -6.93 6.75 12.57
C ILE A 8 -7.91 6.09 13.53
N THR A 9 -8.71 5.15 13.02
CA THR A 9 -9.59 4.29 13.81
C THR A 9 -9.13 2.84 13.76
N THR A 10 -9.55 2.03 14.73
CA THR A 10 -9.29 0.59 14.76
C THR A 10 -10.60 -0.16 14.95
N ASP A 11 -10.90 -1.09 14.04
CA ASP A 11 -12.12 -1.88 14.09
C ASP A 11 -12.02 -3.11 15.02
N SER A 12 -13.09 -3.89 15.10
CA SER A 12 -13.15 -5.12 15.90
C SER A 12 -12.18 -6.21 15.44
N ASP A 13 -11.78 -6.20 14.16
CA ASP A 13 -10.84 -7.14 13.56
C ASP A 13 -9.38 -6.66 13.68
N ARG A 14 -9.18 -5.54 14.40
CA ARG A 14 -7.90 -4.88 14.71
C ARG A 14 -7.24 -4.23 13.50
N TRP A 15 -8.00 -3.90 12.46
CA TRP A 15 -7.48 -3.09 11.36
C TRP A 15 -7.41 -1.63 11.79
N GLY A 16 -6.20 -1.07 11.80
CA GLY A 16 -5.96 0.37 11.91
C GLY A 16 -6.02 1.04 10.55
N TYR A 17 -6.90 2.01 10.35
CA TYR A 17 -7.07 2.71 9.07
C TYR A 17 -7.56 4.14 9.28
N ARG A 18 -7.40 4.96 8.25
CA ARG A 18 -7.87 6.35 8.29
C ARG A 18 -9.39 6.41 8.48
N THR A 19 -9.86 7.21 9.44
CA THR A 19 -11.29 7.42 9.69
C THR A 19 -12.01 7.80 8.39
N GLY A 20 -13.10 7.10 8.09
CA GLY A 20 -13.88 7.28 6.86
C GLY A 20 -13.34 6.53 5.64
N ALA A 21 -12.15 5.92 5.70
CA ALA A 21 -11.70 5.02 4.65
C ALA A 21 -12.58 3.75 4.58
N ARG A 22 -12.70 3.19 3.39
CA ARG A 22 -13.49 1.99 3.10
C ARG A 22 -12.59 0.92 2.51
N PHE A 23 -12.77 -0.33 2.94
CA PHE A 23 -12.06 -1.47 2.37
C PHE A 23 -12.55 -1.75 0.95
N VAL A 24 -11.62 -2.09 0.07
CA VAL A 24 -11.92 -2.37 -1.35
C VAL A 24 -11.02 -3.48 -1.90
N GLY A 25 -11.47 -4.14 -2.97
CA GLY A 25 -10.63 -5.06 -3.74
C GLY A 25 -9.77 -4.35 -4.79
N PRO A 26 -8.79 -5.05 -5.39
CA PRO A 26 -7.84 -4.50 -6.38
C PRO A 26 -8.51 -3.82 -7.58
N ASN A 27 -9.61 -4.37 -8.10
CA ASN A 27 -10.29 -3.80 -9.27
C ASN A 27 -10.87 -2.41 -9.01
N GLU A 28 -11.33 -2.14 -7.78
CA GLU A 28 -11.84 -0.83 -7.40
C GLU A 28 -10.70 0.10 -6.98
N TRP A 29 -9.73 -0.45 -6.26
CA TRP A 29 -8.45 0.19 -5.96
C TRP A 29 -7.86 0.85 -7.19
N ASP A 30 -7.77 0.07 -8.27
CA ASP A 30 -7.02 0.46 -9.44
C ASP A 30 -7.67 1.60 -10.23
N LYS A 31 -8.98 1.77 -10.05
CA LYS A 31 -9.73 2.85 -10.70
C LYS A 31 -9.56 4.18 -9.99
N HIS A 32 -9.33 4.17 -8.68
CA HIS A 32 -9.51 5.35 -7.84
C HIS A 32 -8.28 5.74 -7.03
N ARG A 33 -7.31 4.86 -6.79
CA ARG A 33 -6.12 5.17 -5.95
C ARG A 33 -5.39 6.45 -6.39
N LEU A 34 -5.31 6.67 -7.71
CA LEU A 34 -4.60 7.81 -8.30
C LEU A 34 -5.34 9.15 -8.08
N ASP A 35 -6.64 9.13 -7.78
CA ASP A 35 -7.38 10.34 -7.41
C ASP A 35 -6.89 10.92 -6.07
N TYR A 36 -6.28 10.07 -5.23
CA TYR A 36 -5.78 10.42 -3.90
C TYR A 36 -4.25 10.57 -3.85
N ILE A 37 -3.54 10.08 -4.86
CA ILE A 37 -2.08 10.27 -5.01
C ILE A 37 -1.86 11.57 -5.78
N ASN A 38 -1.53 12.65 -5.05
CA ASN A 38 -1.20 13.94 -5.65
C ASN A 38 -0.07 13.80 -6.68
N ARG A 39 -0.07 14.61 -7.75
CA ARG A 39 1.00 14.70 -8.78
C ARG A 39 2.41 14.91 -8.25
N ARG A 40 2.60 15.25 -6.96
CA ARG A 40 3.92 15.30 -6.31
C ARG A 40 4.43 13.94 -5.84
N HIS A 41 3.59 12.92 -5.87
CA HIS A 41 3.84 11.57 -5.35
C HIS A 41 3.79 10.49 -6.43
N PHE A 42 4.11 10.82 -7.70
CA PHE A 42 4.21 9.82 -8.78
C PHE A 42 5.16 8.67 -8.44
N TYR A 43 6.15 8.89 -7.57
CA TYR A 43 7.03 7.84 -7.08
C TYR A 43 6.31 6.72 -6.30
N LEU A 44 5.07 6.97 -5.84
CA LEU A 44 4.23 5.95 -5.19
C LEU A 44 3.46 5.09 -6.20
N GLN A 45 3.42 5.45 -7.49
CA GLN A 45 2.59 4.74 -8.46
C GLN A 45 2.98 3.27 -8.55
N SER A 46 4.25 2.97 -8.85
CA SER A 46 4.74 1.59 -8.91
C SER A 46 4.58 0.85 -7.58
N LEU A 47 4.72 1.54 -6.44
CA LEU A 47 4.43 0.95 -5.13
C LEU A 47 2.97 0.52 -5.03
N THR A 48 2.03 1.39 -5.41
CA THR A 48 0.60 1.07 -5.36
C THR A 48 0.18 0.02 -6.37
N ASP A 49 0.86 -0.08 -7.50
CA ASP A 49 0.67 -1.12 -8.50
C ASP A 49 1.13 -2.47 -7.93
N GLY A 50 2.32 -2.51 -7.33
CA GLY A 50 2.84 -3.69 -6.64
C GLY A 50 1.94 -4.16 -5.49
N LEU A 51 1.33 -3.23 -4.75
CA LEU A 51 0.36 -3.54 -3.69
C LEU A 51 -0.95 -4.12 -4.23
N SER A 52 -1.45 -3.59 -5.36
CA SER A 52 -2.62 -4.15 -6.04
C SER A 52 -2.35 -5.58 -6.51
N LEU A 53 -1.17 -5.83 -7.08
CA LEU A 53 -0.73 -7.17 -7.52
C LEU A 53 -0.53 -8.15 -6.35
N ALA A 54 -0.08 -7.66 -5.19
CA ALA A 54 0.13 -8.49 -4.00
C ALA A 54 -1.17 -8.83 -3.26
N ALA A 55 -2.24 -8.07 -3.49
CA ALA A 55 -3.49 -8.22 -2.78
C ALA A 55 -4.37 -9.33 -3.38
N ASP A 56 -5.10 -10.04 -2.52
CA ASP A 56 -6.13 -10.96 -2.96
C ASP A 56 -7.39 -10.23 -3.50
N GLY A 57 -8.40 -11.00 -3.91
CA GLY A 57 -9.64 -10.44 -4.47
C GLY A 57 -10.40 -9.47 -3.53
N GLU A 58 -10.20 -9.59 -2.22
CA GLU A 58 -10.82 -8.76 -1.18
C GLU A 58 -9.91 -7.60 -0.72
N GLY A 59 -8.75 -7.45 -1.38
CA GLY A 59 -7.76 -6.41 -1.10
C GLY A 59 -6.83 -6.74 0.05
N LEU A 60 -6.75 -7.99 0.51
CA LEU A 60 -5.90 -8.38 1.64
C LEU A 60 -4.48 -8.73 1.18
N ILE A 61 -3.49 -8.27 1.95
CA ILE A 61 -2.08 -8.64 1.83
C ILE A 61 -1.68 -9.21 3.20
N LEU A 62 -1.75 -10.52 3.33
CA LEU A 62 -1.46 -11.23 4.58
C LEU A 62 0.02 -11.58 4.69
N ASP A 63 0.53 -11.62 5.92
CA ASP A 63 1.91 -12.00 6.21
C ASP A 63 2.96 -11.21 5.41
N TYR A 64 2.74 -9.89 5.26
CA TYR A 64 3.59 -9.05 4.43
C TYR A 64 5.06 -9.12 4.85
N ARG A 65 5.90 -9.54 3.89
CA ARG A 65 7.36 -9.56 3.99
C ARG A 65 7.94 -8.49 3.06
N PRO A 66 8.51 -7.39 3.61
CA PRO A 66 9.02 -6.28 2.80
C PRO A 66 10.01 -6.71 1.70
N ASN A 67 10.89 -7.66 2.00
CA ASN A 67 11.89 -8.16 1.05
C ASN A 67 11.24 -8.95 -0.10
N GLU A 68 10.26 -9.80 0.19
CA GLU A 68 9.58 -10.60 -0.83
C GLU A 68 8.70 -9.72 -1.72
N PHE A 69 8.01 -8.74 -1.12
CA PHE A 69 7.25 -7.74 -1.87
C PHE A 69 8.14 -6.92 -2.80
N TYR A 70 9.27 -6.41 -2.28
CA TYR A 70 10.16 -5.50 -3.03
C TYR A 70 10.84 -6.20 -4.21
N GLU A 71 11.35 -7.41 -4.00
CA GLU A 71 11.99 -8.20 -5.06
C GLU A 71 10.99 -8.93 -5.98
N GLY A 72 9.73 -9.07 -5.54
CA GLY A 72 8.66 -9.74 -6.24
C GLY A 72 7.70 -8.76 -6.91
N THR A 73 6.52 -8.56 -6.33
CA THR A 73 5.42 -7.82 -6.97
C THR A 73 5.75 -6.36 -7.28
N LEU A 74 6.62 -5.70 -6.50
CA LEU A 74 7.09 -4.36 -6.85
C LEU A 74 8.03 -4.38 -8.06
N SER A 75 8.88 -5.40 -8.17
CA SER A 75 9.71 -5.58 -9.37
C SER A 75 8.84 -5.86 -10.59
N ASP A 76 7.82 -6.71 -10.47
CA ASP A 76 6.89 -6.96 -11.57
C ASP A 76 6.08 -5.71 -11.97
N ALA A 77 5.72 -4.86 -11.01
CA ALA A 77 5.06 -3.58 -11.26
C ALA A 77 5.96 -2.52 -11.93
N MET A 78 7.28 -2.63 -11.76
CA MET A 78 8.26 -1.70 -12.34
C MET A 78 8.90 -2.21 -13.63
N ARG A 79 8.69 -3.50 -13.96
CA ARG A 79 9.32 -4.13 -15.12
C ARG A 79 8.83 -3.48 -16.41
N ASP A 80 9.78 -3.16 -17.28
CA ASP A 80 9.57 -2.69 -18.64
C ASP A 80 9.80 -3.82 -19.66
N GLU A 81 9.36 -3.65 -20.90
CA GLU A 81 9.54 -4.64 -21.97
C GLU A 81 11.01 -4.83 -22.36
N ASP A 82 11.84 -3.81 -22.13
CA ASP A 82 13.27 -3.82 -22.42
C ASP A 82 14.12 -4.43 -21.29
N ASP A 83 13.52 -4.76 -20.13
CA ASP A 83 14.26 -5.35 -19.01
C ASP A 83 14.67 -6.80 -19.27
N ASP A 84 15.84 -7.19 -18.75
CA ASP A 84 16.30 -8.58 -18.82
C ASP A 84 15.29 -9.53 -18.14
N PRO A 85 15.11 -10.78 -18.63
CA PRO A 85 14.15 -11.73 -18.06
C PRO A 85 14.35 -12.04 -16.57
N GLY A 86 15.56 -11.85 -16.05
CA GLY A 86 15.91 -12.06 -14.64
C GLY A 86 15.97 -10.77 -13.83
N TRP A 87 15.63 -9.62 -14.41
CA TRP A 87 15.69 -8.34 -13.73
C TRP A 87 14.71 -8.30 -12.55
N LYS A 88 15.21 -7.81 -11.43
CA LYS A 88 14.45 -7.51 -10.22
C LYS A 88 15.14 -6.43 -9.41
N LEU A 89 14.37 -5.69 -8.63
CA LEU A 89 14.91 -4.84 -7.58
C LEU A 89 15.65 -5.69 -6.54
N THR A 90 16.65 -5.09 -5.88
CA THR A 90 17.38 -5.73 -4.78
C THR A 90 16.96 -5.09 -3.46
N TYR A 91 16.56 -5.92 -2.49
CA TYR A 91 16.19 -5.43 -1.17
C TYR A 91 17.43 -5.28 -0.27
N ASP A 92 17.57 -4.11 0.32
CA ASP A 92 18.66 -3.71 1.19
C ASP A 92 18.15 -2.84 2.35
N ARG A 93 19.05 -2.32 3.18
CA ARG A 93 18.67 -1.50 4.33
C ARG A 93 18.06 -0.16 3.92
N PHE A 94 18.49 0.42 2.80
CA PHE A 94 17.99 1.71 2.35
C PHE A 94 16.57 1.60 1.81
N SER A 95 16.33 0.60 0.95
CA SER A 95 15.00 0.24 0.47
C SER A 95 14.07 -0.18 1.61
N ALA A 96 14.54 -0.91 2.62
CA ALA A 96 13.76 -1.24 3.81
C ALA A 96 13.20 0.00 4.52
N MET A 97 14.05 1.00 4.79
CA MET A 97 13.63 2.25 5.43
C MET A 97 12.69 3.06 4.54
N THR A 98 13.01 3.13 3.25
CA THR A 98 12.23 3.88 2.26
C THR A 98 10.82 3.30 2.10
N LEU A 99 10.74 1.98 1.97
CA LEU A 99 9.47 1.26 1.88
C LEU A 99 8.65 1.44 3.16
N SER A 100 9.28 1.38 4.34
CA SER A 100 8.58 1.63 5.61
C SER A 100 7.96 3.03 5.68
N VAL A 101 8.67 4.05 5.19
CA VAL A 101 8.17 5.44 5.11
C VAL A 101 6.99 5.53 4.15
N PHE A 102 7.08 4.93 2.97
CA PHE A 102 6.00 4.99 1.98
C PHE A 102 4.77 4.17 2.41
N MET A 103 4.96 3.01 3.03
CA MET A 103 3.85 2.22 3.58
C MET A 103 3.13 3.00 4.67
N PHE A 104 3.87 3.69 5.55
CA PHE A 104 3.28 4.61 6.52
C PHE A 104 2.52 5.73 5.80
N GLU A 105 3.11 6.38 4.80
CA GLU A 105 2.46 7.44 4.03
C GLU A 105 1.13 6.96 3.41
N LEU A 106 1.08 5.75 2.83
CA LEU A 106 -0.16 5.17 2.30
C LEU A 106 -1.21 4.92 3.38
N VAL A 107 -0.82 4.42 4.56
CA VAL A 107 -1.75 4.29 5.70
C VAL A 107 -2.30 5.67 6.10
N THR A 108 -1.44 6.68 6.20
CA THR A 108 -1.85 8.04 6.55
C THR A 108 -2.74 8.71 5.50
N ALA A 109 -2.51 8.40 4.21
CA ALA A 109 -3.37 8.85 3.12
C ALA A 109 -4.77 8.20 3.19
N GLY A 110 -4.92 7.13 3.95
CA GLY A 110 -6.11 6.28 3.95
C GLY A 110 -6.15 5.34 2.76
N LEU A 111 -4.97 5.02 2.22
CA LEU A 111 -4.78 4.08 1.12
C LEU A 111 -4.47 2.64 1.60
N LEU A 112 -4.04 2.48 2.84
CA LEU A 112 -3.89 1.16 3.45
C LEU A 112 -4.51 1.15 4.85
N ALA A 113 -5.13 0.03 5.18
CA ALA A 113 -5.28 -0.40 6.56
C ALA A 113 -4.10 -1.28 6.94
N THR A 114 -3.75 -1.30 8.23
CA THR A 114 -2.68 -2.14 8.75
C THR A 114 -3.11 -2.87 10.02
N ARG A 115 -2.60 -4.08 10.21
CA ARG A 115 -2.82 -4.89 11.41
C ARG A 115 -1.54 -5.65 11.76
N GLY A 116 -1.15 -5.64 13.03
CA GLY A 116 -0.05 -6.48 13.49
C GLY A 116 -0.43 -7.96 13.51
N ASN A 117 0.46 -8.82 13.01
CA ASN A 117 0.26 -10.28 12.91
C ASN A 117 1.50 -11.02 13.46
N GLY A 118 1.76 -10.88 14.76
CA GLY A 118 2.95 -11.44 15.39
C GLY A 118 4.23 -10.76 14.88
N ASP A 119 5.06 -11.51 14.15
CA ASP A 119 6.31 -11.03 13.54
C ASP A 119 6.13 -10.52 12.09
N SER A 120 4.90 -10.39 11.64
CA SER A 120 4.53 -9.81 10.35
C SER A 120 3.51 -8.69 10.53
N VAL A 121 3.22 -8.01 9.42
CA VAL A 121 2.16 -7.01 9.32
C VAL A 121 1.22 -7.48 8.22
N ASP A 122 -0.08 -7.35 8.43
CA ASP A 122 -1.04 -7.48 7.36
C ASP A 122 -1.43 -6.08 6.87
N TYR A 123 -1.65 -5.96 5.57
CA TYR A 123 -2.23 -4.77 4.96
C TYR A 123 -3.56 -5.10 4.29
N ARG A 124 -4.40 -4.08 4.17
CA ARG A 124 -5.62 -4.17 3.35
C ARG A 124 -5.81 -2.90 2.55
N LEU A 125 -6.18 -3.03 1.30
CA LEU A 125 -6.45 -1.91 0.41
C LEU A 125 -7.69 -1.12 0.90
N THR A 126 -7.56 0.21 1.02
CA THR A 126 -8.65 1.09 1.50
C THR A 126 -8.72 2.39 0.73
N LEU A 127 -9.87 2.84 0.24
CA LEU A 127 -9.97 4.16 -0.37
C LEU A 127 -10.50 5.16 0.65
N PRO A 128 -10.02 6.41 0.69
CA PRO A 128 -10.64 7.42 1.53
C PRO A 128 -12.11 7.59 1.13
N GLY A 129 -13.04 7.42 2.07
CA GLY A 129 -14.43 7.78 1.85
C GLY A 129 -14.47 9.26 1.55
N GLY A 130 -15.08 9.63 0.43
CA GLY A 130 -15.14 11.03 0.00
C GLY A 130 -15.57 11.91 1.17
N ALA A 131 -14.71 12.87 1.55
CA ALA A 131 -15.21 14.06 2.20
C ALA A 131 -16.30 14.62 1.28
N GLY A 132 -17.47 14.91 1.84
CA GLY A 132 -18.61 15.40 1.06
C GLY A 132 -18.17 16.46 0.03
N ALA A 133 -18.69 16.31 -1.18
CA ALA A 133 -18.95 17.46 -2.02
C ALA A 133 -19.88 18.43 -1.27
#